data_AF-A0A3N0AZI3-F1
#
_entry.id   AF-A0A3N0AZI3-F1
#
_cell.length_a   1.000
_cell.length_b   1.000
_cell.length_c   1.000
_cell.angle_alpha   90.00
_cell.angle_beta   90.00
_cell.angle_gamma   90.00
#
_symmetry.space_group_name_H-M   'P 1'
#
loop_
_entity.id
_entity.type
_entity.pdbx_description
1 polymer ?
#
loop_
_entity_poly.entity_id
_entity_poly.type
_entity_poly.pdbx_seq_one_letter_code
_entity_poly.pdbx_strand_id
1 'polypeptide(L)' 'MDFNAIYHFLFESFAGIGVLVLAILLISILACVIMEWKTRRTFKDRGPAEDDDDFMFFDDDEDDK' A
#
# COMPACT_ATOMS: atom_id res chain seq x y z
N MET A 1 6.48 21.79 30.49
CA MET A 1 6.84 22.29 29.16
C MET A 1 5.96 23.47 28.85
N ASP A 2 6.53 24.58 28.41
CA ASP A 2 5.75 25.76 28.05
C ASP A 2 5.09 25.53 26.68
N PHE A 3 3.79 25.24 26.67
CA PHE A 3 3.02 24.94 25.46
C PHE A 3 3.05 26.09 24.45
N ASN A 4 3.22 27.32 24.93
CA ASN A 4 3.27 28.50 24.08
C ASN A 4 4.56 28.53 23.24
N ALA A 5 5.71 28.21 23.86
CA ALA A 5 6.98 28.11 23.16
C ALA A 5 6.98 26.99 22.10
N ILE A 6 6.33 25.86 22.38
CA ILE A 6 6.19 24.76 21.42
C ILE A 6 5.35 25.19 20.22
N TYR A 7 4.25 25.91 20.43
CA TYR A 7 3.39 26.38 19.36
C TYR A 7 4.12 27.36 18.42
N HIS A 8 4.78 28.38 18.98
CA HIS A 8 5.56 29.33 18.20
C HIS A 8 6.69 28.64 17.42
N PHE A 9 7.37 27.68 18.03
CA PHE A 9 8.38 26.89 17.33
C PHE A 9 7.80 26.07 16.17
N LEU A 10 6.69 25.34 16.39
CA LEU A 10 6.10 24.46 15.37
C LEU A 10 5.54 25.22 14.17
N PHE A 11 4.91 26.37 14.39
CA PHE A 11 4.13 27.06 13.36
C PHE A 11 4.78 28.35 12.82
N GLU A 12 5.68 28.98 13.57
CA GLU A 12 6.31 30.24 13.16
C GLU A 12 7.76 30.07 12.69
N SER A 13 8.36 28.90 12.92
CA SER A 13 9.72 28.59 12.44
C SER A 13 9.71 27.61 11.26
N PHE A 14 10.57 27.87 10.28
CA PHE A 14 10.77 26.95 9.14
C PHE A 14 11.22 25.55 9.59
N ALA A 15 12.00 25.47 10.66
CA ALA A 15 12.44 24.20 11.23
C ALA A 15 11.25 23.40 11.81
N GLY A 16 10.35 24.07 12.55
CA GLY A 16 9.15 23.45 13.12
C GLY A 16 8.18 22.94 12.05
N ILE A 17 7.97 23.73 11.00
CA ILE A 17 7.17 23.32 9.84
C ILE A 17 7.81 22.09 9.17
N GLY A 18 9.14 22.08 9.03
CA GLY A 18 9.87 20.92 8.49
C GLY A 18 9.64 19.64 9.30
N VAL A 19 9.65 19.73 10.64
CA VAL A 19 9.36 18.59 11.53
C VAL A 19 7.92 18.10 11.37
N LEU A 20 6.94 19.02 11.22
CA LEU A 20 5.54 18.65 10.99
C LEU A 20 5.36 17.88 9.67
N VAL A 21 5.97 18.36 8.58
CA VAL A 21 5.90 17.69 7.28
C VAL A 21 6.57 16.31 7.34
N LEU A 22 7.72 16.20 7.99
CA LEU A 22 8.44 14.94 8.17
C LEU A 22 7.57 13.94 8.97
N ALA A 23 6.95 14.38 10.06
CA ALA A 23 6.07 13.54 10.87
C ALA A 23 4.89 12.99 10.06
N ILE A 24 4.24 13.84 9.26
CA ILE A 24 3.14 13.41 8.38
C ILE A 24 3.63 12.41 7.34
N LEU A 25 4.78 12.67 6.70
CA LEU A 25 5.36 11.75 5.73
C LEU A 25 5.68 10.38 6.33
N LEU A 26 6.29 10.33 7.53
CA LEU A 26 6.58 9.07 8.22
C LEU A 26 5.30 8.30 8.53
N ILE A 27 4.25 8.99 8.98
CA ILE A 27 2.95 8.35 9.24
C ILE A 27 2.35 7.79 7.95
N SER A 28 2.42 8.52 6.83
CA SER A 28 1.95 8.03 5.54
C SER A 28 2.73 6.81 5.07
N ILE A 29 4.05 6.80 5.21
CA ILE A 29 4.90 5.64 4.89
C ILE A 29 4.51 4.45 5.76
N LEU A 30 4.36 4.66 7.07
CA LEU A 30 3.96 3.59 7.99
C LEU A 30 2.59 3.02 7.62
N ALA A 31 1.63 3.88 7.26
CA ALA A 31 0.32 3.45 6.79
C ALA A 31 0.42 2.62 5.49
N CYS A 32 1.25 3.05 4.52
CA CYS A 32 1.52 2.28 3.31
C CYS A 32 2.10 0.89 3.62
N VAL A 33 3.08 0.80 4.51
CA VAL A 33 3.70 -0.48 4.92
C VAL A 33 2.67 -1.39 5.57
N ILE A 34 1.82 -0.87 6.46
CA ILE A 34 0.77 -1.66 7.10
C ILE A 34 -0.25 -2.17 6.07
N MET A 35 -0.68 -1.31 5.14
CA MET A 35 -1.58 -1.70 4.07
C MET A 35 -0.96 -2.76 3.16
N GLU A 36 0.31 -2.60 2.78
CA GLU A 36 1.04 -3.58 1.99
C GLU A 36 1.14 -4.93 2.72
N TRP A 37 1.47 -4.91 4.01
CA TRP A 37 1.60 -6.12 4.81
C TRP A 37 0.25 -6.83 4.98
N LYS A 38 -0.83 -6.06 5.14
CA LYS A 38 -2.20 -6.61 5.20
C LYS A 38 -2.62 -7.21 3.85
N THR A 39 -2.38 -6.51 2.75
CA THR A 39 -2.70 -6.98 1.40
C THR A 39 -1.95 -8.27 1.06
N ARG A 40 -0.64 -8.35 1.36
CA ARG A 40 0.17 -9.57 1.15
C ARG A 40 -0.32 -10.79 1.95
N ARG A 41 -1.03 -10.56 3.08
CA ARG A 41 -1.61 -11.64 3.89
C ARG A 41 -3.00 -12.06 3.41
N THR A 42 -3.81 -11.12 2.94
CA THR A 42 -5.16 -11.38 2.44
C THR A 42 -5.14 -12.00 1.04
N PHE A 43 -4.26 -11.51 0.18
CA PHE A 43 -4.11 -12.01 -1.19
C PHE A 43 -2.83 -12.82 -1.25
N LYS A 44 -2.98 -14.15 -1.24
CA LYS A 44 -1.92 -15.06 -1.67
C LYS A 44 -1.67 -14.77 -3.14
N ASP A 45 -0.41 -14.51 -3.50
CA ASP A 45 0.02 -14.44 -4.89
C ASP A 45 -0.49 -15.69 -5.61
N ARG A 46 -1.40 -15.52 -6.57
CA ARG A 46 -2.12 -16.64 -7.21
C ARG A 46 -1.26 -17.37 -8.25
N GLY A 47 0.04 -17.06 -8.31
CA GLY A 47 0.88 -17.42 -9.45
C GLY A 47 0.55 -16.51 -10.64
N PRO A 48 1.31 -16.61 -11.75
CA PRO A 48 0.83 -16.08 -13.01
C PRO A 48 -0.58 -16.61 -13.24
N ALA A 49 -1.50 -15.75 -13.68
CA ALA A 49 -2.78 -16.23 -14.18
C ALA A 49 -2.46 -17.31 -15.21
N GLU A 50 -2.91 -18.54 -14.98
CA GLU A 50 -2.96 -19.58 -16.00
C GLU A 50 -3.99 -19.07 -17.02
N ASP A 51 -3.58 -18.15 -17.89
CA ASP A 51 -4.42 -17.52 -18.90
C ASP A 51 -4.68 -18.47 -20.09
N ASP A 52 -4.24 -19.73 -20.06
CA ASP A 52 -4.29 -20.61 -21.25
C ASP A 52 -4.78 -22.06 -21.02
N ASP A 53 -5.26 -22.45 -19.82
CA ASP A 53 -5.60 -23.87 -19.58
C ASP A 53 -7.11 -24.14 -19.35
N ASP A 54 -7.90 -23.11 -18.97
CA ASP A 54 -9.35 -23.27 -18.70
C ASP A 54 -10.21 -23.37 -19.99
N PHE A 55 -9.61 -23.12 -21.17
CA PHE A 55 -10.28 -23.24 -22.49
C PHE A 55 -10.08 -24.60 -23.16
N MET A 56 -9.29 -25.52 -22.57
CA MET A 56 -9.06 -26.87 -23.10
C MET A 56 -10.15 -27.89 -22.69
N PHE A 57 -11.02 -27.56 -21.73
CA PHE A 57 -12.10 -28.46 -21.29
C PHE A 57 -13.27 -28.56 -22.28
N PHE A 58 -13.37 -27.62 -23.24
CA PHE A 58 -14.48 -27.54 -24.19
C PHE A 58 -14.09 -27.82 -25.65
N ASP A 59 -12.85 -28.18 -25.95
CA ASP A 59 -12.35 -28.34 -27.33
C ASP A 59 -12.10 -29.81 -27.75
N ASP A 60 -12.38 -30.80 -26.89
CA ASP A 60 -12.13 -32.23 -27.16
C ASP A 60 -13.39 -33.04 -27.57
N ASP A 61 -14.51 -32.37 -27.89
CA ASP A 61 -15.82 -33.02 -28.18
C ASP A 61 -16.44 -32.65 -29.56
N GLU A 62 -15.67 -32.21 -30.56
CA GLU A 62 -16.19 -31.96 -31.93
C GLU A 62 -15.33 -32.52 -33.08
N ASP A 63 -14.73 -33.69 -32.93
CA ASP A 63 -14.14 -34.43 -34.07
C ASP A 63 -14.32 -35.96 -33.92
N ASP A 64 -15.55 -36.45 -34.07
CA ASP A 64 -15.78 -37.86 -34.45
C ASP A 64 -16.77 -37.96 -35.63
N LYS A 65 -16.32 -38.64 -36.68
CA LYS A 65 -16.89 -38.74 -38.03
C LYS A 65 -17.87 -39.89 -38.18
#